data_AF-A0A3C7W8F6-F1
#
_entry.id   AF-A0A3C7W8F6-F1
#
_cell.length_a   1.000
_cell.length_b   1.000
_cell.length_c   1.000
_cell.angle_alpha   90.00
_cell.angle_beta   90.00
_cell.angle_gamma   90.00
#
_symmetry.space_group_name_H-M   'P 1'
#
loop_
_entity.id
_entity.type
_entity.pdbx_description
1 polymer ?
#
loop_
_entity_poly.entity_id
_entity_poly.type
_entity_poly.pdbx_seq_one_letter_code
_entity_poly.pdbx_strand_id
1 'polypeptide(L)'
;MFQAFQPRLRRRRGASTLLAASLAAAAMPLAAGAHAATDAGQVDGAAVYERQCAACHGGAVKKAPEKTMLQLMSARVILAAMEEGIMQPQASTLSRGEREAVAEYLSGQDLAAVPADVAPRCEAGAVEPGAVRVGAWGVNSGNQRYFPPSLAGMTAADLDDLELKWAVRFPDAIRARSQPAVAHGNVYLGSQSSGVVALDARRGCLRWQFPTVAEVRTGIVADR
;
A
#
# COMPACT_ATOMS: atom_id res chain seq x y z
N MET A 1 -6.79 -14.18 -15.06
CA MET A 1 -7.98 -14.58 -14.29
C MET A 1 -7.67 -15.93 -13.63
N PHE A 2 -6.99 -15.91 -12.48
CA PHE A 2 -6.57 -17.15 -11.80
C PHE A 2 -7.53 -17.41 -10.63
N GLN A 3 -8.31 -18.48 -10.74
CA GLN A 3 -9.17 -19.00 -9.68
C GLN A 3 -8.34 -19.80 -8.68
N ALA A 4 -8.51 -19.50 -7.39
CA ALA A 4 -7.94 -20.25 -6.29
C ALA A 4 -8.60 -21.63 -6.16
N PHE A 5 -7.79 -22.67 -6.07
CA PHE A 5 -8.22 -24.03 -5.70
C PHE A 5 -8.52 -24.09 -4.20
N GLN A 6 -9.74 -24.49 -3.82
CA GLN A 6 -10.05 -24.93 -2.45
C GLN A 6 -10.07 -26.46 -2.35
N PRO A 7 -9.57 -27.05 -1.25
CA PRO A 7 -9.64 -28.49 -1.03
C PRO A 7 -11.05 -28.91 -0.58
N ARG A 8 -11.58 -29.96 -1.23
CA ARG A 8 -12.91 -30.53 -0.96
C ARG A 8 -12.94 -31.29 0.36
N LEU A 9 -13.69 -30.79 1.34
CA LEU A 9 -14.05 -31.55 2.55
C LEU A 9 -15.08 -32.64 2.21
N ARG A 10 -14.72 -33.89 2.52
CA ARG A 10 -15.53 -35.09 2.30
C ARG A 10 -16.65 -35.16 3.35
N ARG A 11 -17.89 -34.77 2.99
CA ARG A 11 -19.07 -34.97 3.84
C ARG A 11 -19.44 -36.47 3.90
N ARG A 12 -19.29 -37.09 5.08
CA ARG A 12 -19.90 -38.39 5.38
C ARG A 12 -21.42 -38.21 5.49
N ARG A 13 -22.17 -38.94 4.67
CA ARG A 13 -23.64 -39.05 4.76
C ARG A 13 -23.97 -40.09 5.83
N GLY A 14 -24.58 -39.65 6.93
CA GLY A 14 -25.31 -40.50 7.86
C GLY A 14 -26.78 -40.09 7.84
N ALA A 15 -27.66 -41.02 7.49
CA ALA A 15 -29.10 -40.85 7.56
C ALA A 15 -29.58 -41.32 8.93
N SER A 16 -30.37 -40.50 9.63
CA SER A 16 -31.23 -40.94 10.73
C SER A 16 -32.48 -40.07 10.82
N THR A 17 -33.60 -40.78 10.91
CA THR A 17 -35.00 -40.35 10.93
C THR A 17 -35.45 -39.69 12.24
N LEU A 18 -36.25 -38.63 12.07
CA LEU A 18 -37.42 -38.15 12.84
C LEU A 18 -37.49 -38.39 14.36
N LEU A 19 -37.67 -37.29 15.12
CA LEU A 19 -38.86 -37.12 15.97
C LEU A 19 -39.07 -35.62 16.27
N ALA A 20 -40.24 -35.10 15.93
CA ALA A 20 -40.67 -33.74 16.25
C ALA A 20 -41.23 -33.70 17.68
N ALA A 21 -40.73 -32.76 18.49
CA ALA A 21 -41.37 -32.36 19.74
C ALA A 21 -41.39 -30.83 19.79
N SER A 22 -42.58 -30.28 19.59
CA SER A 22 -42.90 -28.86 19.62
C SER A 22 -42.95 -28.34 21.06
N LEU A 23 -42.03 -27.42 21.39
CA LEU A 23 -42.12 -26.54 22.56
C LEU A 23 -42.15 -25.09 22.05
N ALA A 24 -43.33 -24.48 22.17
CA ALA A 24 -43.55 -23.07 21.88
C ALA A 24 -42.85 -22.20 22.94
N ALA A 25 -41.75 -21.56 22.56
CA ALA A 25 -41.17 -20.46 23.32
C ALA A 25 -41.74 -19.15 22.78
N ALA A 26 -42.45 -18.41 23.63
CA ALA A 26 -42.93 -17.06 23.32
C ALA A 26 -41.72 -16.13 23.14
N ALA A 27 -41.40 -15.79 21.89
CA ALA A 27 -40.43 -14.75 21.58
C ALA A 27 -41.13 -13.39 21.72
N MET A 28 -40.78 -12.63 22.76
CA MET A 28 -41.04 -11.19 22.80
C MET A 28 -40.35 -10.55 21.58
N PRO A 29 -41.04 -9.70 20.79
CA PRO A 29 -40.38 -8.99 19.74
C PRO A 29 -39.45 -7.96 20.39
N LEU A 30 -38.14 -8.20 20.36
CA LEU A 30 -37.19 -7.10 20.46
C LEU A 30 -37.47 -6.22 19.25
N ALA A 31 -38.13 -5.08 19.50
CA ALA A 31 -38.16 -3.98 18.56
C ALA A 31 -36.70 -3.60 18.31
N ALA A 32 -36.16 -4.05 17.18
CA ALA A 32 -34.95 -3.48 16.61
C ALA A 32 -35.29 -2.02 16.30
N GLY A 33 -35.02 -1.15 17.26
CA GLY A 33 -34.90 0.27 17.01
C GLY A 33 -33.84 0.40 15.94
N ALA A 34 -34.28 0.54 14.69
CA ALA A 34 -33.48 1.07 13.62
C ALA A 34 -32.97 2.40 14.15
N HIS A 35 -31.73 2.39 14.65
CA HIS A 35 -30.95 3.60 14.73
C HIS A 35 -30.79 3.99 13.28
N ALA A 36 -31.71 4.84 12.81
CA ALA A 36 -31.49 5.66 11.65
C ALA A 36 -30.13 6.29 11.89
N ALA A 37 -29.12 5.80 11.18
CA ALA A 37 -27.84 6.46 11.09
C ALA A 37 -28.17 7.86 10.61
N THR A 38 -28.10 8.82 11.53
CA THR A 38 -28.30 10.22 11.21
C THR A 38 -27.22 10.56 10.20
N ASP A 39 -27.65 10.82 8.96
CA ASP A 39 -26.88 11.45 7.90
C ASP A 39 -26.48 12.85 8.38
N ALA A 40 -25.44 12.89 9.22
CA ALA A 40 -24.82 14.10 9.70
C ALA A 40 -23.97 14.66 8.56
N GLY A 41 -24.62 15.39 7.65
CA GLY A 41 -24.01 16.31 6.70
C GLY A 41 -22.72 15.80 6.06
N GLN A 42 -22.84 14.81 5.18
CA GLN A 42 -21.72 14.37 4.36
C GLN A 42 -21.18 15.58 3.56
N VAL A 43 -19.97 16.04 3.91
CA VAL A 43 -19.31 17.16 3.23
C VAL A 43 -19.09 16.78 1.78
N ASP A 44 -19.62 17.57 0.85
CA ASP A 44 -19.44 17.32 -0.58
C ASP A 44 -18.02 17.66 -1.02
N GLY A 45 -17.18 16.63 -1.15
CA GLY A 45 -15.80 16.76 -1.59
C GLY A 45 -15.64 17.36 -2.99
N ALA A 46 -16.63 17.16 -3.88
CA ALA A 46 -16.62 17.78 -5.20
C ALA A 46 -16.79 19.29 -5.11
N ALA A 47 -17.74 19.74 -4.28
CA ALA A 47 -17.96 21.16 -4.02
C ALA A 47 -16.74 21.83 -3.35
N VAL A 48 -16.07 21.13 -2.42
CA VAL A 48 -14.81 21.61 -1.82
C VAL A 48 -13.71 21.75 -2.87
N TYR A 49 -13.56 20.75 -3.76
CA TYR A 49 -12.57 20.79 -4.85
C TYR A 49 -12.78 21.99 -5.77
N GLU A 50 -14.02 22.19 -6.25
CA GLU A 50 -14.33 23.30 -7.16
C GLU A 50 -14.07 24.66 -6.51
N ARG A 51 -14.42 24.80 -5.22
CA ARG A 51 -14.25 26.06 -4.48
C ARG A 51 -12.79 26.40 -4.16
N GLN A 52 -11.99 25.42 -3.74
CA GLN A 52 -10.66 25.67 -3.15
C GLN A 52 -9.50 25.20 -4.02
N CYS A 53 -9.69 24.21 -4.89
CA CYS A 53 -8.60 23.47 -5.54
C CYS A 53 -8.55 23.67 -7.06
N ALA A 54 -9.71 23.77 -7.71
CA ALA A 54 -9.83 23.75 -9.18
C ALA A 54 -9.06 24.86 -9.88
N ALA A 55 -8.99 26.06 -9.28
CA ALA A 55 -8.24 27.19 -9.85
C ALA A 55 -6.75 26.88 -10.09
N CYS A 56 -6.16 25.98 -9.30
CA CYS A 56 -4.76 25.58 -9.45
C CYS A 56 -4.63 24.19 -10.12
N HIS A 57 -5.47 23.24 -9.72
CA HIS A 57 -5.37 21.84 -10.16
C HIS A 57 -6.20 21.52 -11.43
N GLY A 58 -6.92 22.48 -11.98
CA GLY A 58 -7.66 22.37 -13.24
C GLY A 58 -6.83 22.62 -14.51
N GLY A 59 -5.49 22.64 -14.42
CA GLY A 59 -4.59 22.83 -15.55
C GLY A 59 -4.06 24.26 -15.76
N ALA A 60 -4.51 25.23 -14.95
CA ALA A 60 -4.08 26.62 -15.08
C ALA A 60 -2.65 26.87 -14.55
N VAL A 61 -2.17 26.08 -13.60
CA VAL A 61 -0.87 26.30 -12.93
C VAL A 61 0.12 25.18 -13.28
N LYS A 62 1.16 25.49 -14.05
CA LYS A 62 2.16 24.51 -14.53
C LYS A 62 2.85 23.69 -13.43
N LYS A 63 3.03 24.26 -12.25
CA LYS A 63 3.68 23.58 -11.11
C LYS A 63 2.70 22.73 -10.27
N ALA A 64 1.40 22.91 -10.47
CA ALA A 64 0.39 22.12 -9.79
C ALA A 64 0.07 20.87 -10.63
N PRO A 65 0.02 19.67 -10.03
CA PRO A 65 -0.47 18.49 -10.74
C PRO A 65 -1.94 18.67 -11.12
N GLU A 66 -2.31 18.26 -12.33
CA GLU A 66 -3.71 18.28 -12.77
C GLU A 66 -4.58 17.29 -11.98
N LYS A 67 -5.90 17.52 -11.97
CA LYS A 67 -6.90 16.65 -11.34
C LYS A 67 -6.71 15.18 -11.70
N THR A 68 -6.43 14.89 -12.96
CA THR A 68 -6.21 13.53 -13.47
C THR A 68 -4.98 12.86 -12.84
N MET A 69 -3.95 13.64 -12.50
CA MET A 69 -2.78 13.13 -11.78
C MET A 69 -3.08 12.90 -10.30
N LEU A 70 -3.89 13.78 -9.69
CA LEU A 70 -4.37 13.59 -8.31
C LEU A 70 -5.25 12.33 -8.19
N GLN A 71 -6.05 12.04 -9.20
CA GLN A 71 -6.91 10.85 -9.27
C GLN A 71 -6.13 9.53 -9.31
N LEU A 72 -4.84 9.56 -9.64
CA LEU A 72 -3.98 8.38 -9.55
C LEU A 72 -3.42 8.16 -8.14
N MET A 73 -3.57 9.12 -7.23
CA MET A 73 -3.06 9.04 -5.86
C MET A 73 -4.12 8.45 -4.93
N SER A 74 -3.67 7.81 -3.86
CA SER A 74 -4.60 7.35 -2.82
C SER A 74 -5.18 8.51 -2.02
N ALA A 75 -6.37 8.32 -1.41
CA ALA A 75 -6.96 9.29 -0.49
C ALA A 75 -5.99 9.70 0.62
N ARG A 76 -5.30 8.73 1.24
CA ARG A 76 -4.37 9.02 2.36
C ARG A 76 -3.21 9.89 1.95
N VAL A 77 -2.63 9.67 0.77
CA VAL A 77 -1.53 10.50 0.26
C VAL A 77 -2.01 11.92 -0.07
N ILE A 78 -3.21 12.07 -0.63
CA ILE A 78 -3.80 13.41 -0.89
C ILE A 78 -4.05 14.14 0.44
N LEU A 79 -4.61 13.44 1.43
CA LEU A 79 -4.84 13.99 2.77
C LEU A 79 -3.53 14.40 3.44
N ALA A 80 -2.52 13.52 3.48
CA ALA A 80 -1.21 13.82 4.05
C ALA A 80 -0.56 15.04 3.37
N ALA A 81 -0.69 15.19 2.05
CA ALA A 81 -0.19 16.37 1.35
C ALA A 81 -0.82 17.68 1.86
N MET A 82 -2.10 17.64 2.26
CA MET A 82 -2.84 18.79 2.80
C MET A 82 -2.63 19.01 4.31
N GLU A 83 -2.25 17.99 5.08
CA GLU A 83 -2.08 18.11 6.54
C GLU A 83 -0.64 18.36 6.97
N GLU A 84 0.32 17.70 6.31
CA GLU A 84 1.74 17.73 6.68
C GLU A 84 2.68 18.02 5.49
N GLY A 85 2.15 18.07 4.27
CA GLY A 85 2.92 18.23 3.05
C GLY A 85 2.92 19.65 2.45
N ILE A 86 3.34 19.73 1.18
CA ILE A 86 3.49 20.98 0.42
C ILE A 86 2.17 21.74 0.18
N MET A 87 1.02 21.10 0.39
CA MET A 87 -0.31 21.70 0.20
C MET A 87 -0.91 22.19 1.52
N GLN A 88 -0.22 22.05 2.65
CA GLN A 88 -0.69 22.51 3.95
C GLN A 88 -1.08 24.00 3.98
N PRO A 89 -0.29 24.94 3.41
CA PRO A 89 -0.69 26.34 3.44
C PRO A 89 -1.98 26.61 2.65
N GLN A 90 -2.19 25.90 1.53
CA GLN A 90 -3.31 26.05 0.62
C GLN A 90 -4.60 25.42 1.18
N ALA A 91 -4.45 24.39 2.02
CA ALA A 91 -5.54 23.70 2.71
C ALA A 91 -5.80 24.24 4.12
N SER A 92 -5.06 25.26 4.56
CA SER A 92 -5.09 25.77 5.94
C SER A 92 -6.46 26.29 6.41
N THR A 93 -7.30 26.74 5.48
CA THR A 93 -8.66 27.24 5.76
C THR A 93 -9.73 26.14 5.76
N LEU A 94 -9.40 24.93 5.30
CA LEU A 94 -10.33 23.81 5.28
C LEU A 94 -10.39 23.15 6.67
N SER A 95 -11.60 22.76 7.07
CA SER A 95 -11.77 21.85 8.19
C SER A 95 -11.19 20.46 7.87
N ARG A 96 -10.96 19.65 8.91
CA ARG A 96 -10.50 18.26 8.72
C ARG A 96 -11.47 17.45 7.86
N GLY A 97 -12.79 17.56 8.11
CA GLY A 97 -13.80 16.87 7.33
C GLY A 97 -13.83 17.29 5.85
N GLU A 98 -13.57 18.56 5.54
CA GLU A 98 -13.42 19.02 4.15
C GLU A 98 -12.16 18.47 3.47
N ARG A 99 -11.04 18.39 4.20
CA ARG A 99 -9.81 17.75 3.69
C ARG A 99 -10.00 16.26 3.43
N GLU A 100 -10.68 15.55 4.32
CA GLU A 100 -11.01 14.13 4.13
C GLU A 100 -11.94 13.96 2.92
N ALA A 101 -13.04 14.71 2.85
CA ALA A 101 -13.99 14.63 1.75
C ALA A 101 -13.38 14.92 0.36
N VAL A 102 -12.52 15.93 0.24
CA VAL A 102 -11.86 16.25 -1.04
C VAL A 102 -10.85 15.17 -1.44
N ALA A 103 -10.17 14.55 -0.47
CA ALA A 103 -9.23 13.46 -0.73
C ALA A 103 -9.94 12.20 -1.23
N GLU A 104 -11.08 11.85 -0.64
CA GLU A 104 -11.93 10.73 -1.09
C GLU A 104 -12.56 11.01 -2.45
N TYR A 105 -13.06 12.23 -2.67
CA TYR A 105 -13.59 12.65 -3.97
C TYR A 105 -12.54 12.53 -5.09
N LEU A 106 -11.33 13.03 -4.85
CA LEU A 106 -10.27 13.02 -5.84
C LEU A 106 -9.77 11.61 -6.14
N SER A 107 -9.61 10.76 -5.13
CA SER A 107 -9.04 9.42 -5.33
C SER A 107 -10.09 8.34 -5.66
N GLY A 108 -11.36 8.57 -5.34
CA GLY A 108 -12.42 7.56 -5.34
C GLY A 108 -12.22 6.46 -4.29
N GLN A 109 -11.36 6.69 -3.28
CA GLN A 109 -11.04 5.73 -2.23
C GLN A 109 -11.60 6.21 -0.89
N ASP A 110 -12.10 5.27 -0.10
CA ASP A 110 -12.53 5.48 1.29
C ASP A 110 -11.30 5.52 2.22
N LEU A 111 -11.16 6.58 3.02
CA LEU A 111 -10.07 6.74 3.98
C LEU A 111 -10.17 5.73 5.14
N ALA A 112 -11.37 5.29 5.49
CA ALA A 112 -11.64 4.29 6.52
C ALA A 112 -11.35 2.86 6.06
N ALA A 113 -11.21 2.62 4.75
CA ALA A 113 -10.81 1.31 4.24
C ALA A 113 -9.44 0.92 4.80
N VAL A 114 -9.26 -0.33 5.21
CA VAL A 114 -7.95 -0.83 5.63
C VAL A 114 -7.08 -0.99 4.38
N PRO A 115 -5.86 -0.42 4.32
CA PRO A 115 -4.97 -0.65 3.19
C PRO A 115 -4.66 -2.14 3.08
N ALA A 116 -4.85 -2.72 1.88
CA ALA A 116 -4.52 -4.13 1.65
C ALA A 116 -3.05 -4.43 1.99
N ASP A 117 -2.82 -5.61 2.55
CA ASP A 117 -1.68 -5.96 3.40
C ASP A 117 -0.33 -5.43 2.94
N VAL A 118 0.34 -4.78 3.89
CA VAL A 118 1.79 -4.55 3.87
C VAL A 118 2.47 -5.92 3.90
N ALA A 119 3.67 -6.04 3.31
CA ALA A 119 4.49 -7.24 3.48
C ALA A 119 4.48 -7.70 4.95
N PRO A 120 4.25 -9.00 5.23
CA PRO A 120 4.15 -9.48 6.61
C PRO A 120 5.42 -9.09 7.36
N ARG A 121 5.32 -8.70 8.64
CA ARG A 121 6.52 -8.38 9.41
C ARG A 121 7.34 -9.64 9.64
N CYS A 122 8.65 -9.53 9.47
CA CYS A 122 9.54 -10.63 9.82
C CYS A 122 9.50 -10.87 11.33
N GLU A 123 9.55 -12.15 11.72
CA GLU A 123 9.89 -12.51 13.09
C GLU A 123 11.26 -11.91 13.47
N ALA A 124 11.42 -11.55 14.74
CA ALA A 124 12.67 -11.02 15.26
C ALA A 124 13.80 -12.02 14.99
N GLY A 125 14.83 -11.58 14.28
CA GLY A 125 15.95 -12.44 13.87
C GLY A 125 17.13 -11.63 13.37
N ALA A 126 18.32 -12.24 13.40
CA ALA A 126 19.59 -11.57 13.14
C ALA A 126 19.62 -10.81 11.80
N VAL A 127 20.27 -9.64 11.83
CA VAL A 127 20.76 -8.93 10.65
C VAL A 127 22.08 -9.59 10.26
N GLU A 128 22.31 -9.87 8.98
CA GLU A 128 23.58 -10.42 8.49
C GLU A 128 24.59 -9.29 8.29
N PRO A 129 25.54 -9.02 9.20
CA PRO A 129 26.37 -7.81 9.14
C PRO A 129 27.39 -7.89 7.98
N GLY A 130 27.74 -6.74 7.38
CA GLY A 130 28.89 -6.59 6.47
C GLY A 130 28.75 -7.04 5.01
N ALA A 131 27.68 -7.74 4.61
CA ALA A 131 27.53 -8.20 3.21
C ALA A 131 26.78 -7.19 2.32
N VAL A 132 27.49 -6.40 1.51
CA VAL A 132 26.90 -5.51 0.49
C VAL A 132 27.02 -6.16 -0.90
N ARG A 133 25.87 -6.53 -1.50
CA ARG A 133 25.79 -7.14 -2.84
C ARG A 133 25.52 -6.09 -3.93
N VAL A 134 24.58 -5.18 -3.65
CA VAL A 134 24.22 -4.06 -4.53
C VAL A 134 24.13 -2.81 -3.66
N GLY A 135 25.22 -2.06 -3.58
CA GLY A 135 25.34 -0.94 -2.64
C GLY A 135 25.10 0.44 -3.22
N ALA A 136 25.06 0.59 -4.55
CA ALA A 136 25.02 1.91 -5.18
C ALA A 136 24.32 1.89 -6.56
N TRP A 137 24.13 3.10 -7.09
CA TRP A 137 23.64 3.32 -8.43
C TRP A 137 24.55 2.64 -9.46
N GLY A 138 23.97 1.80 -10.33
CA GLY A 138 24.71 1.11 -11.38
C GLY A 138 25.62 -0.04 -10.93
N VAL A 139 25.27 -0.77 -9.86
CA VAL A 139 25.85 -2.06 -9.40
C VAL A 139 27.31 -2.01 -8.94
N ASN A 140 28.18 -1.34 -9.69
CA ASN A 140 29.62 -1.17 -9.45
C ASN A 140 30.05 0.30 -9.64
N SER A 141 31.32 0.59 -9.34
CA SER A 141 31.89 1.95 -9.45
C SER A 141 31.95 2.51 -10.87
N GLY A 142 31.84 1.64 -11.89
CA GLY A 142 31.72 2.04 -13.29
C GLY A 142 30.30 2.42 -13.72
N ASN A 143 29.32 2.38 -12.80
CA ASN A 143 27.91 2.65 -13.06
C ASN A 143 27.30 1.76 -14.18
N GLN A 144 27.80 0.53 -14.29
CA GLN A 144 27.31 -0.44 -15.26
C GLN A 144 26.13 -1.20 -14.66
N ARG A 145 24.93 -1.08 -15.26
CA ARG A 145 23.74 -1.85 -14.85
C ARG A 145 23.81 -3.35 -15.18
N TYR A 146 25.02 -3.87 -15.35
CA TYR A 146 25.33 -5.26 -15.64
C TYR A 146 25.63 -6.01 -14.34
N PHE A 147 25.01 -7.18 -14.17
CA PHE A 147 25.25 -8.08 -13.05
C PHE A 147 26.22 -9.18 -13.51
N PRO A 148 27.49 -9.18 -13.06
CA PRO A 148 28.44 -10.21 -13.44
C PRO A 148 28.03 -11.58 -12.86
N PRO A 149 28.51 -12.71 -13.44
CA PRO A 149 28.16 -14.05 -12.96
C PRO A 149 28.42 -14.26 -11.45
N SER A 150 29.49 -13.67 -10.91
CA SER A 150 29.83 -13.71 -9.48
C SER A 150 28.79 -13.07 -8.57
N LEU A 151 27.97 -12.15 -9.09
CA LEU A 151 26.90 -11.48 -8.36
C LEU A 151 25.52 -12.06 -8.68
N ALA A 152 25.27 -12.38 -9.96
CA ALA A 152 24.01 -12.91 -10.46
C ALA A 152 23.73 -14.32 -9.90
N GLY A 153 24.76 -15.17 -9.84
CA GLY A 153 24.62 -16.55 -9.38
C GLY A 153 23.69 -17.41 -10.25
N MET A 154 23.52 -17.03 -11.52
CA MET A 154 22.68 -17.72 -12.50
C MET A 154 23.21 -17.50 -13.93
N THR A 155 22.77 -18.35 -14.84
CA THR A 155 23.08 -18.37 -16.27
C THR A 155 21.78 -18.29 -17.09
N ALA A 156 21.90 -18.16 -18.41
CA ALA A 156 20.73 -18.16 -19.29
C ALA A 156 19.95 -19.49 -19.28
N ALA A 157 20.59 -20.61 -18.93
CA ALA A 157 19.93 -21.91 -18.85
C ALA A 157 19.00 -22.03 -17.65
N ASP A 158 19.24 -21.27 -16.58
CA ASP A 158 18.43 -21.30 -15.37
C ASP A 158 17.10 -20.55 -15.52
N LEU A 159 16.89 -19.80 -16.63
CA LEU A 159 15.73 -18.93 -16.81
C LEU A 159 14.40 -19.69 -16.88
N ASP A 160 14.40 -20.88 -17.45
CA ASP A 160 13.20 -21.71 -17.60
C ASP A 160 12.73 -22.32 -16.26
N ASP A 161 13.63 -22.38 -15.27
CA ASP A 161 13.37 -22.93 -13.94
C ASP A 161 12.98 -21.86 -12.91
N LEU A 162 12.96 -20.58 -13.29
CA LEU A 162 12.66 -19.49 -12.36
C LEU A 162 11.18 -19.44 -11.99
N GLU A 163 10.92 -19.37 -10.69
CA GLU A 163 9.59 -19.12 -10.13
C GLU A 163 9.55 -17.84 -9.29
N LEU A 164 8.34 -17.29 -9.11
CA LEU A 164 8.13 -16.14 -8.23
C LEU A 164 8.42 -16.53 -6.79
N LYS A 165 9.50 -15.99 -6.23
CA LYS A 165 9.89 -16.25 -4.83
C LYS A 165 9.00 -15.53 -3.82
N TRP A 166 8.73 -14.25 -4.05
CA TRP A 166 7.84 -13.43 -3.23
C TRP A 166 7.43 -12.18 -4.01
N ALA A 167 6.27 -11.63 -3.66
CA ALA A 167 5.79 -10.34 -4.15
C ALA A 167 5.24 -9.55 -2.96
N VAL A 168 5.50 -8.25 -2.95
CA VAL A 168 5.05 -7.34 -1.90
C VAL A 168 4.32 -6.17 -2.51
N ARG A 169 3.31 -5.67 -1.79
CA ARG A 169 2.60 -4.44 -2.12
C ARG A 169 3.13 -3.29 -1.25
N PHE A 170 3.30 -2.12 -1.85
CA PHE A 170 3.43 -0.86 -1.12
C PHE A 170 2.05 -0.22 -1.05
N PRO A 171 1.41 -0.17 0.12
CA PRO A 171 0.12 0.49 0.27
C PRO A 171 0.22 1.93 -0.21
N ASP A 172 -0.83 2.42 -0.87
CA ASP A 172 -0.97 3.82 -1.26
C ASP A 172 0.09 4.34 -2.26
N ALA A 173 0.97 3.46 -2.76
CA ALA A 173 1.90 3.76 -3.83
C ALA A 173 1.36 3.20 -5.15
N ILE A 174 1.50 4.00 -6.22
CA ILE A 174 1.26 3.55 -7.59
C ILE A 174 2.56 3.24 -8.34
N ARG A 175 3.71 3.55 -7.73
CA ARG A 175 5.03 3.32 -8.33
C ARG A 175 6.10 3.14 -7.25
N ALA A 176 7.13 2.36 -7.58
CA ALA A 176 8.39 2.28 -6.86
C ALA A 176 9.50 2.67 -7.83
N ARG A 177 10.12 3.84 -7.61
CA ARG A 177 11.09 4.42 -8.57
C ARG A 177 12.54 4.30 -8.14
N SER A 178 12.80 4.10 -6.85
CA SER A 178 14.16 3.94 -6.35
C SER A 178 14.80 2.69 -6.95
N GLN A 179 16.07 2.78 -7.31
CA GLN A 179 16.87 1.57 -7.52
C GLN A 179 17.06 0.87 -6.16
N PRO A 180 16.74 -0.44 -6.04
CA PRO A 180 16.91 -1.15 -4.79
C PRO A 180 18.40 -1.36 -4.48
N ALA A 181 18.74 -1.36 -3.19
CA ALA A 181 20.02 -1.82 -2.68
C ALA A 181 19.86 -3.19 -2.01
N VAL A 182 20.86 -4.05 -2.14
CA VAL A 182 20.89 -5.37 -1.49
C VAL A 182 22.10 -5.42 -0.59
N ALA A 183 21.86 -5.33 0.71
CA ALA A 183 22.91 -5.33 1.73
C ALA A 183 22.39 -5.94 3.04
N HIS A 184 23.30 -6.50 3.82
CA HIS A 184 23.03 -7.06 5.14
C HIS A 184 21.88 -8.07 5.22
N GLY A 185 21.71 -8.87 4.15
CA GLY A 185 20.61 -9.83 4.02
C GLY A 185 19.25 -9.21 3.68
N ASN A 186 19.19 -7.92 3.38
CA ASN A 186 17.97 -7.18 3.10
C ASN A 186 17.97 -6.59 1.68
N VAL A 187 16.77 -6.30 1.19
CA VAL A 187 16.52 -5.44 0.04
C VAL A 187 15.94 -4.12 0.56
N TYR A 188 16.61 -3.02 0.25
CA TYR A 188 16.20 -1.67 0.61
C TYR A 188 15.63 -0.96 -0.61
N LEU A 189 14.50 -0.30 -0.42
CA LEU A 189 13.79 0.37 -1.50
C LEU A 189 12.98 1.56 -0.97
N GLY A 190 12.92 2.58 -1.79
CA GLY A 190 12.07 3.75 -1.65
C GLY A 190 10.69 3.54 -2.27
N SER A 191 9.67 3.87 -1.50
CA SER A 191 8.27 3.90 -1.91
C SER A 191 7.80 5.35 -2.09
N GLN A 192 6.78 5.53 -2.93
CA GLN A 192 6.08 6.81 -3.09
C GLN A 192 5.36 7.26 -1.82
N SER A 193 4.80 6.31 -1.07
CA SER A 193 3.91 6.56 0.07
C SER A 193 4.43 6.03 1.40
N SER A 194 5.43 5.14 1.38
CA SER A 194 5.88 4.40 2.58
C SER A 194 7.29 4.75 3.04
N GLY A 195 7.93 5.73 2.38
CA GLY A 195 9.33 6.10 2.62
C GLY A 195 10.31 5.00 2.24
N VAL A 196 11.34 4.77 3.07
CA VAL A 196 12.32 3.71 2.85
C VAL A 196 11.88 2.46 3.60
N VAL A 197 11.88 1.31 2.92
CA VAL A 197 11.56 0.02 3.53
C VAL A 197 12.75 -0.92 3.42
N ALA A 198 12.90 -1.78 4.41
CA ALA A 198 13.82 -2.91 4.37
C ALA A 198 13.03 -4.21 4.41
N LEU A 199 13.26 -5.05 3.40
CA LEU A 199 12.66 -6.37 3.29
C LEU A 199 13.74 -7.43 3.47
N ASP A 200 13.43 -8.52 4.14
CA ASP A 200 14.30 -9.70 4.16
C ASP A 200 14.46 -10.25 2.74
N ALA A 201 15.69 -10.35 2.23
CA ALA A 201 15.92 -10.75 0.84
C ALA A 201 15.51 -12.20 0.55
N ARG A 202 15.44 -13.06 1.56
CA ARG A 202 15.05 -14.47 1.41
C ARG A 202 13.53 -14.63 1.49
N ARG A 203 12.88 -13.94 2.42
CA ARG A 203 11.46 -14.13 2.78
C ARG A 203 10.51 -13.08 2.20
N GLY A 204 10.99 -11.91 1.80
CA GLY A 204 10.15 -10.80 1.35
C GLY A 204 9.34 -10.14 2.47
N CYS A 205 9.58 -10.49 3.74
CA CYS A 205 8.88 -9.91 4.89
C CYS A 205 9.49 -8.54 5.27
N LEU A 206 8.67 -7.65 5.85
CA LEU A 206 9.08 -6.33 6.32
C LEU A 206 9.95 -6.44 7.58
N ARG A 207 11.19 -5.95 7.51
CA ARG A 207 12.10 -5.82 8.65
C ARG A 207 11.88 -4.52 9.40
N TRP A 208 11.86 -3.41 8.67
CA TRP A 208 11.57 -2.07 9.18
C TRP A 208 11.12 -1.15 8.06
N GLN A 209 10.49 -0.04 8.46
CA GLN A 209 10.15 1.07 7.57
C GLN A 209 10.60 2.38 8.21
N PHE A 210 11.06 3.32 7.38
CA PHE A 210 11.36 4.69 7.75
C PHE A 210 10.47 5.63 6.93
N PRO A 211 9.48 6.29 7.55
CA PRO A 211 8.61 7.24 6.85
C PRO A 211 9.41 8.46 6.37
N THR A 212 9.08 8.95 5.18
CA THR A 212 9.64 10.19 4.62
C THR A 212 8.52 11.14 4.23
N VAL A 213 8.81 12.44 4.23
CA VAL A 213 7.84 13.50 3.86
C VAL A 213 7.54 13.57 2.35
N ALA A 214 8.31 12.86 1.53
CA ALA A 214 8.17 12.81 0.08
C ALA A 214 8.65 11.49 -0.50
N GLU A 215 8.25 11.21 -1.75
CA GLU A 215 8.67 10.02 -2.51
C GLU A 215 10.19 9.91 -2.60
N VAL A 216 10.71 8.73 -2.26
CA VAL A 216 12.13 8.39 -2.46
C VAL A 216 12.34 7.96 -3.90
N ARG A 217 12.85 8.87 -4.73
CA ARG A 217 13.04 8.66 -6.18
C ARG A 217 14.44 8.17 -6.56
N THR A 218 15.42 8.39 -5.70
CA THR A 218 16.83 8.08 -5.94
C THR A 218 17.16 6.65 -5.51
N GLY A 219 18.30 6.12 -5.99
CA GLY A 219 18.80 4.83 -5.51
C GLY A 219 19.20 4.91 -4.04
N ILE A 220 19.00 3.80 -3.32
CA ILE A 220 19.50 3.64 -1.95
C ILE A 220 21.00 3.34 -2.02
N VAL A 221 21.79 3.99 -1.15
CA VAL A 221 23.21 3.70 -0.97
C VAL A 221 23.40 2.97 0.35
N ALA A 222 24.03 1.80 0.29
CA ALA A 222 24.41 1.03 1.46
C ALA A 222 25.93 1.10 1.63
N ASP A 223 26.37 1.56 2.81
CA ASP A 223 27.78 1.54 3.18
C ASP A 223 28.22 0.13 3.62
N ARG A 224 29.53 -0.11 3.63
CA ARG A 224 30.14 -1.40 3.98
C ARG A 224 30.34 -1.59 5.47
#